data_AF-A0A2K9EQ12-F1
#
_entry.id   AF-A0A2K9EQ12-F1
#
_cell.length_a   1.000
_cell.length_b   1.000
_cell.length_c   1.000
_cell.angle_alpha   90.00
_cell.angle_beta   90.00
_cell.angle_gamma   90.00
#
_symmetry.space_group_name_H-M   'P 1'
#
loop_
_entity.id
_entity.type
_entity.pdbx_description
1 polymer ?
#
loop_
_entity_poly.entity_id
_entity_poly.type
_entity_poly.pdbx_seq_one_letter_code
_entity_poly.pdbx_strand_id
1 'polypeptide(L)' 'MTTQHTENLVRVEKGEASEEELAALTAVLLARAAAPQPAHARHGGHGGSAARWRRLERQHGFRAPHSWQR' A
#
# COMPACT_ATOMS: atom_id res chain seq x y z
N MET A 1 -13.40 -16.83 -20.18
CA MET A 1 -12.39 -16.24 -19.28
C MET A 1 -11.33 -15.59 -20.15
N THR A 2 -11.56 -14.35 -20.57
CA THR A 2 -10.62 -13.62 -21.43
C THR A 2 -9.69 -12.79 -20.56
N THR A 3 -8.52 -13.35 -20.27
CA THR A 3 -7.38 -12.62 -19.74
C THR A 3 -6.83 -11.70 -20.83
N GLN A 4 -7.30 -10.46 -20.88
CA GLN A 4 -6.52 -9.37 -21.49
C GLN A 4 -5.66 -8.78 -20.37
N HIS A 5 -4.44 -9.31 -20.21
CA HIS A 5 -3.56 -9.04 -19.07
C HIS A 5 -2.28 -8.28 -19.43
N THR A 6 -2.11 -7.85 -20.68
CA THR A 6 -0.87 -7.18 -21.10
C THR A 6 -0.98 -5.66 -21.11
N GLU A 7 -2.17 -5.10 -21.34
CA GLU A 7 -2.34 -3.64 -21.49
C GLU A 7 -2.74 -2.93 -20.19
N ASN A 8 -3.33 -3.66 -19.23
CA ASN A 8 -3.87 -3.06 -18.01
C ASN A 8 -2.90 -3.22 -16.85
N LEU A 9 -2.11 -2.18 -16.59
CA LEU A 9 -1.12 -2.12 -15.50
C LEU A 9 -1.74 -2.26 -14.10
N VAL A 10 -3.07 -2.15 -13.99
CA VAL A 10 -3.85 -2.24 -12.76
C VAL A 10 -5.02 -3.21 -12.94
N ARG A 11 -5.26 -4.06 -11.94
CA ARG A 11 -6.41 -4.97 -11.89
C ARG A 11 -7.47 -4.45 -10.92
N VAL A 12 -8.73 -4.40 -11.37
CA VAL A 12 -9.89 -4.07 -10.53
C VAL A 12 -10.53 -5.35 -10.03
N GLU A 13 -10.56 -5.55 -8.70
CA GLU A 13 -11.13 -6.76 -8.08
C GLU A 13 -12.65 -6.71 -7.92
N LYS A 14 -13.22 -5.50 -7.81
CA LYS A 14 -14.64 -5.29 -7.56
C LYS A 14 -15.10 -3.97 -8.15
N GLY A 15 -16.26 -3.99 -8.82
CA GLY A 15 -16.81 -2.83 -9.50
C GLY A 15 -16.13 -2.57 -10.84
N GLU A 16 -16.47 -1.44 -11.45
CA GLU A 16 -15.82 -0.92 -12.67
C GLU A 16 -15.19 0.43 -12.32
N ALA A 17 -13.97 0.64 -12.81
CA ALA A 17 -13.29 1.93 -12.71
C ALA A 17 -13.46 2.67 -14.02
N SER A 18 -13.81 3.95 -13.95
CA SER A 18 -13.82 4.83 -15.11
C SER A 18 -12.41 5.10 -15.62
N GLU A 19 -12.31 5.53 -16.88
CA GLU A 19 -11.03 5.92 -17.49
C GLU A 19 -10.34 7.04 -16.70
N GLU A 20 -11.11 8.00 -16.19
CA GLU A 20 -10.64 9.11 -15.34
C GLU A 20 -9.99 8.59 -14.05
N GLU A 21 -10.63 7.62 -13.38
CA GLU A 21 -10.11 7.03 -12.15
C GLU A 21 -8.82 6.22 -12.39
N LEU A 22 -8.75 5.47 -13.49
CA LEU A 22 -7.54 4.73 -13.89
C LEU A 22 -6.38 5.69 -14.24
N ALA A 23 -6.68 6.78 -14.94
CA ALA A 23 -5.70 7.81 -15.28
C ALA A 23 -5.18 8.50 -14.00
N ALA A 24 -6.07 8.88 -13.08
CA ALA A 24 -5.71 9.47 -11.80
C ALA A 24 -4.81 8.52 -10.97
N LEU A 25 -5.18 7.25 -10.87
CA LEU A 25 -4.38 6.26 -10.15
C LEU A 25 -3.00 6.08 -10.77
N THR A 26 -2.91 6.00 -12.10
CA THR A 26 -1.64 5.88 -12.82
C THR A 26 -0.75 7.10 -12.59
N ALA A 27 -1.32 8.31 -12.66
CA ALA A 27 -0.61 9.56 -12.40
C ALA A 27 -0.04 9.59 -10.97
N VAL A 28 -0.83 9.17 -9.97
CA VAL A 28 -0.37 9.07 -8.59
C VAL A 28 0.77 8.06 -8.46
N LEU A 29 0.66 6.89 -9.07
CA LEU A 29 1.72 5.85 -9.01
C LEU A 29 3.02 6.34 -9.64
N LEU A 30 2.95 7.01 -10.80
CA LEU A 30 4.12 7.59 -11.47
C LEU A 30 4.73 8.71 -10.63
N ALA A 31 3.91 9.61 -10.07
CA ALA A 31 4.39 10.66 -9.19
C ALA A 31 5.08 10.08 -7.94
N ARG A 32 4.55 8.99 -7.37
CA ARG A 32 5.15 8.31 -6.22
C ARG A 32 6.45 7.60 -6.56
N ALA A 33 6.56 7.02 -7.75
CA ALA A 33 7.78 6.37 -8.24
C ALA A 33 8.89 7.40 -8.55
N ALA A 34 8.51 8.57 -9.06
CA ALA A 34 9.43 9.67 -9.37
C ALA A 34 9.83 10.49 -8.12
N ALA A 35 9.01 10.45 -7.07
CA ALA A 35 9.30 11.20 -5.85
C ALA A 35 10.63 10.73 -5.23
N PRO A 36 11.56 11.65 -4.91
CA PRO A 36 12.75 11.32 -4.14
C PRO A 36 12.35 10.58 -2.87
N GLN A 37 13.03 9.47 -2.58
CA GLN A 37 12.83 8.81 -1.30
C GLN A 37 13.08 9.85 -0.21
N PRO A 38 12.10 10.10 0.68
CA PRO A 38 12.29 11.10 1.70
C PRO A 38 13.52 10.68 2.50
N ALA A 39 14.46 11.61 2.65
CA ALA A 39 15.71 11.40 3.37
C ALA A 39 15.42 11.32 4.89
N HIS A 40 14.64 10.34 5.31
CA HIS A 40 14.40 10.09 6.72
C HIS A 40 15.49 9.18 7.25
N ALA A 41 16.51 9.88 7.74
CA ALA A 41 17.27 9.60 8.94
C ALA A 41 18.17 8.36 8.94
N ARG A 42 19.45 8.61 8.61
CA ARG A 42 20.60 7.92 9.21
C ARG A 42 20.73 8.18 10.73
N HIS A 43 19.62 8.32 11.46
CA HIS A 43 19.66 8.47 12.91
C HIS A 43 19.11 7.19 13.53
N GLY A 44 20.00 6.50 14.25
CA GLY A 44 19.63 5.39 15.11
C GLY A 44 18.51 5.81 16.08
N GLY A 45 17.68 4.83 16.43
CA GLY A 45 16.59 4.99 17.39
C GLY A 45 15.23 4.81 16.74
N HIS A 46 14.69 3.59 16.87
CA HIS A 46 13.26 3.28 16.95
C HIS A 46 12.28 4.27 16.28
N GLY A 47 12.05 4.19 14.97
CA GLY A 47 11.16 5.19 14.34
C GLY A 47 10.75 4.93 12.91
N GLY A 48 10.47 3.68 12.57
CA GLY A 48 9.81 3.35 11.31
C GLY A 48 9.15 2.01 11.51
N SER A 49 7.91 2.00 11.97
CA SER A 49 7.11 0.78 11.97
C SER A 49 6.80 0.44 10.51
N ALA A 50 7.81 -0.08 9.81
CA ALA A 50 7.56 -0.99 8.71
C ALA A 50 6.48 -1.93 9.22
N ALA A 51 5.35 -2.00 8.50
CA ALA A 51 4.35 -3.01 8.78
C ALA A 51 5.05 -4.35 8.62
N ARG A 52 5.63 -4.85 9.72
CA ARG A 52 6.16 -6.20 9.79
C ARG A 52 4.93 -7.02 9.53
N TRP A 53 4.86 -7.66 8.39
CA TRP A 53 3.86 -8.69 8.12
C TRP A 53 4.08 -9.74 9.22
N ARG A 54 3.34 -9.56 10.33
CA ARG A 54 3.52 -10.37 11.52
C ARG A 54 2.63 -11.56 11.31
N ARG A 55 3.23 -12.73 11.49
CA ARG A 55 2.56 -14.01 11.52
C ARG A 55 1.45 -13.97 12.60
N LEU A 56 0.20 -13.80 12.17
CA LEU A 56 -0.94 -13.50 13.07
C LEU A 56 -1.20 -14.65 14.04
N GLU A 57 -0.93 -15.89 13.63
CA GLU A 57 -1.07 -17.11 14.42
C GLU A 57 -0.10 -17.20 15.62
N ARG A 58 0.92 -16.31 15.68
CA ARG A 58 1.83 -16.20 16.84
C ARG A 58 1.53 -15.00 17.73
N GLN A 59 0.49 -14.23 17.44
CA GLN A 59 0.06 -13.15 18.34
C GLN A 59 -0.90 -13.71 19.38
N HIS A 60 -0.72 -13.31 20.63
CA HIS A 60 -1.74 -13.51 21.65
C HIS A 60 -3.02 -12.81 21.20
N GLY A 61 -4.13 -13.55 21.26
CA GLY A 61 -5.44 -13.12 20.76
C GLY A 61 -5.94 -11.83 21.41
N PHE A 62 -6.95 -11.24 20.76
CA PHE A 62 -7.64 -9.98 21.06
C PHE A 62 -6.73 -8.79 21.44
N ARG A 63 -6.71 -7.79 20.55
CA ARG A 63 -6.22 -6.45 20.88
C ARG A 63 -7.40 -5.54 21.16
N ALA A 64 -7.28 -4.71 22.19
CA ALA A 64 -8.31 -3.74 22.52
C ALA A 64 -8.56 -2.78 21.32
N PRO A 65 -9.80 -2.34 21.08
CA PRO A 65 -10.17 -1.54 19.90
C PRO A 65 -9.40 -0.23 19.72
N HIS A 66 -8.70 0.23 20.76
CA HIS A 66 -7.94 1.48 20.79
C HIS A 66 -6.42 1.28 20.62
N SER A 67 -5.97 0.08 20.25
CA SER A 67 -4.54 -0.22 20.08
C SER A 67 -3.90 0.40 18.83
N TRP A 68 -4.69 0.94 17.92
CA TRP A 68 -4.22 1.52 16.64
C TRP A 68 -3.89 3.01 16.72
N GLN A 69 -4.27 3.68 17.79
CA GLN A 69 -4.09 5.13 17.96
C GLN A 69 -2.69 5.51 18.50
N ARG A 70 -1.84 4.52 18.79
CA ARG A 70 -0.49 4.72 19.32
C ARG A 70 0.55 4.36 18.27
#